data_AF-A0A0R0MDY2-F1
#
_entry.id   AF-A0A0R0MDY2-F1
#
_cell.length_a   1.000
_cell.length_b   1.000
_cell.length_c   1.000
_cell.angle_alpha   90.00
_cell.angle_beta   90.00
_cell.angle_gamma   90.00
#
_symmetry.space_group_name_H-M   'P 1'
#
loop_
_entity.id
_entity.type
_entity.pdbx_description
1 polymer ?
#
loop_
_entity_poly.entity_id
_entity_poly.type
_entity_poly.pdbx_seq_one_letter_code
_entity_poly.pdbx_strand_id
1 'polypeptide(L)'
;MRGLTFDQLILDAFDQLSPFYVSEASQAEKVTNTVELSASYQLIASKLAGSTTQESGEIYKRILPPQLTPQNLARFIGAANCCWVLEDFHKIDDAEKPRLSQLMKVFMDMSDDFPALKIIALGAVDTARQVVDYDGEMKNRIAEIRVDLMEPSEIREIIRKGESALNITFSTGVKDSIVSYSSGLASVCHHLCLNLCDAAGITQTSATPVPIPADALKEALKLYVQEASDSIKSAFDKALKEERKNKFDNARIILKALCKVGEDGLARASLLQSIRKTHPNYPNSNLEYFLHKLQLDDYGALIRFSPMSNCYSYADPFYKVFGMVLFEEKMGHRQSETLSTELEKLLRQFLELQAANGSSMKLRVVTKSIVSRD
;
A
#
# COMPACT_ATOMS: atom_id res chain seq x y z
N MET A 1 -11.17 4.79 -0.22
CA MET A 1 -12.23 5.26 0.70
C MET A 1 -12.04 6.73 1.15
N ARG A 2 -11.74 7.71 0.27
CA ARG A 2 -11.86 9.12 0.69
C ARG A 2 -13.31 9.55 0.48
N GLY A 3 -13.96 10.03 1.54
CA GLY A 3 -15.34 10.54 1.49
C GLY A 3 -16.43 9.48 1.55
N LEU A 4 -16.14 8.26 2.05
CA LEU A 4 -17.21 7.31 2.39
C LEU A 4 -17.88 7.76 3.69
N THR A 5 -19.19 7.98 3.66
CA THR A 5 -19.96 8.26 4.86
C THR A 5 -20.20 6.97 5.64
N PHE A 6 -20.45 7.09 6.94
CA PHE A 6 -20.81 5.95 7.79
C PHE A 6 -21.98 5.13 7.21
N ASP A 7 -22.99 5.82 6.65
CA ASP A 7 -24.14 5.17 6.01
C ASP A 7 -23.75 4.36 4.78
N GLN A 8 -22.81 4.85 3.96
CA GLN A 8 -22.29 4.10 2.80
C GLN A 8 -21.51 2.86 3.22
N LEU A 9 -20.77 2.93 4.33
CA LEU A 9 -20.03 1.81 4.88
C LEU A 9 -20.98 0.71 5.40
N ILE A 10 -22.09 1.07 6.05
CA ILE A 10 -23.11 0.12 6.47
C ILE A 10 -23.83 -0.50 5.26
N LEU A 11 -24.18 0.31 4.25
CA LEU A 11 -24.85 -0.16 3.04
C LEU A 11 -23.97 -1.14 2.26
N ASP A 12 -22.69 -0.81 2.06
CA ASP A 12 -21.73 -1.69 1.38
C ASP A 12 -21.60 -3.04 2.10
N ALA A 13 -21.48 -3.03 3.43
CA ALA A 13 -21.45 -4.25 4.23
C ALA A 13 -22.73 -5.08 4.10
N PHE A 14 -23.90 -4.42 4.06
CA PHE A 14 -25.17 -5.10 3.86
C PHE A 14 -25.27 -5.74 2.48
N ASP A 15 -24.88 -5.02 1.42
CA ASP A 15 -24.94 -5.53 0.04
C ASP A 15 -24.04 -6.75 -0.16
N GLN A 16 -22.86 -6.78 0.47
CA GLN A 16 -21.95 -7.92 0.45
C GLN A 16 -22.51 -9.19 1.13
N LEU A 17 -23.56 -9.07 1.94
CA LEU A 17 -24.22 -10.23 2.58
C LEU A 17 -25.22 -10.94 1.66
N SER A 18 -25.53 -10.37 0.49
CA SER A 18 -26.49 -10.92 -0.46
C SER A 18 -26.27 -12.40 -0.78
N PRO A 19 -25.04 -12.89 -1.06
CA PRO A 19 -24.81 -14.31 -1.37
C PRO A 19 -25.24 -15.27 -0.26
N PHE A 20 -25.17 -14.85 1.01
CA PHE A 20 -25.50 -15.69 2.17
C PHE A 20 -27.01 -15.83 2.36
N TYR A 21 -27.77 -14.78 2.06
CA TYR A 21 -29.22 -14.74 2.33
C TYR A 21 -30.10 -14.98 1.09
N VAL A 22 -29.51 -14.96 -0.12
CA VAL A 22 -30.21 -15.24 -1.38
C VAL A 22 -30.08 -16.72 -1.79
N SER A 23 -28.98 -17.38 -1.45
CA SER A 23 -28.72 -18.78 -1.85
C SER A 23 -29.35 -19.83 -0.90
N GLU A 24 -29.51 -19.50 0.39
CA GLU A 24 -30.11 -20.38 1.40
C GLU A 24 -31.60 -20.69 1.17
N ALA A 25 -32.30 -19.90 0.35
CA ALA A 25 -33.70 -20.17 -0.01
C ALA A 25 -33.91 -21.53 -0.72
N SER A 26 -32.83 -22.15 -1.23
CA SER A 26 -32.89 -23.44 -1.93
C SER A 26 -32.49 -24.66 -1.10
N GLN A 27 -31.91 -24.49 0.10
CA GLN A 27 -31.35 -25.60 0.90
C GLN A 27 -31.60 -25.54 2.43
N ALA A 28 -32.60 -24.79 2.90
CA ALA A 28 -32.88 -24.73 4.34
C ALA A 28 -33.84 -25.86 4.80
N GLU A 29 -33.29 -27.05 5.10
CA GLU A 29 -33.91 -27.94 6.09
C GLU A 29 -33.48 -27.47 7.51
N LYS A 30 -34.48 -27.06 8.31
CA LYS A 30 -34.49 -27.07 9.79
C LYS A 30 -33.74 -25.98 10.58
N VAL A 31 -34.07 -24.69 10.40
CA VAL A 31 -34.05 -23.71 11.52
C VAL A 31 -35.08 -22.60 11.27
N THR A 32 -36.03 -22.37 12.18
CA THR A 32 -37.05 -21.29 12.05
C THR A 32 -36.43 -19.89 12.01
N ASN A 33 -35.34 -19.68 12.76
CA ASN A 33 -34.64 -18.40 12.87
C ASN A 33 -33.93 -17.97 11.57
N THR A 34 -33.42 -18.90 10.75
CA THR A 34 -32.73 -18.55 9.49
C THR A 34 -33.72 -18.10 8.42
N VAL A 35 -34.90 -18.74 8.36
CA VAL A 35 -35.99 -18.35 7.45
C VAL A 35 -36.50 -16.94 7.75
N GLU A 36 -36.69 -16.59 9.04
CA GLU A 36 -37.11 -15.24 9.45
C GLU A 36 -36.05 -14.17 9.13
N LEU A 37 -34.77 -14.50 9.29
CA LEU A 37 -33.65 -13.61 8.98
C LEU A 37 -33.54 -13.36 7.47
N SER A 38 -33.62 -14.40 6.64
CA SER A 38 -33.60 -14.27 5.19
C SER A 38 -34.78 -13.47 4.65
N ALA A 39 -35.99 -13.67 5.21
CA ALA A 39 -37.15 -12.87 4.89
C ALA A 39 -36.96 -11.38 5.28
N SER A 40 -36.38 -11.14 6.46
CA SER A 40 -36.07 -9.78 6.93
C SER A 40 -35.02 -9.09 6.04
N TYR A 41 -33.97 -9.82 5.64
CA TYR A 41 -32.94 -9.35 4.72
C TYR A 41 -33.55 -8.94 3.37
N GLN A 42 -34.37 -9.82 2.77
CA GLN A 42 -35.04 -9.55 1.49
C GLN A 42 -36.00 -8.35 1.57
N LEU A 43 -36.68 -8.15 2.69
CA LEU A 43 -37.55 -7.00 2.92
C LEU A 43 -36.75 -5.68 2.97
N ILE A 44 -35.58 -5.69 3.61
CA ILE A 44 -34.69 -4.52 3.66
C ILE A 44 -34.11 -4.25 2.28
N ALA A 45 -33.60 -5.29 1.59
CA ALA A 45 -33.03 -5.19 0.25
C ALA A 45 -34.05 -4.63 -0.77
N SER A 46 -35.29 -5.12 -0.75
CA SER A 46 -36.35 -4.62 -1.63
C SER A 46 -36.74 -3.16 -1.35
N LYS A 47 -36.73 -2.73 -0.09
CA LYS A 47 -36.95 -1.33 0.30
C LYS A 47 -35.80 -0.42 -0.13
N LEU A 48 -34.56 -0.90 -0.03
CA LEU A 48 -33.39 -0.18 -0.55
C LEU A 48 -33.46 -0.04 -2.08
N ALA A 49 -33.79 -1.12 -2.79
CA ALA A 49 -33.96 -1.09 -4.25
C ALA A 49 -35.11 -0.18 -4.70
N GLY A 50 -36.25 -0.22 -4.01
CA GLY A 50 -37.44 0.59 -4.29
C GLY A 50 -37.30 2.08 -3.98
N SER A 51 -36.25 2.50 -3.27
CA SER A 51 -35.94 3.92 -3.08
C SER A 51 -35.36 4.61 -4.33
N THR A 52 -35.06 3.83 -5.39
CA THR A 52 -34.47 4.30 -6.64
C THR A 52 -35.51 4.63 -7.74
N THR A 53 -36.81 4.36 -7.52
CA THR A 53 -37.86 4.73 -8.50
C THR A 53 -38.37 6.14 -8.25
N GLN A 54 -37.93 7.09 -9.09
CA GLN A 54 -38.57 8.40 -9.24
C GLN A 54 -39.96 8.21 -9.86
N GLU A 55 -41.01 8.29 -9.04
CA GLU A 55 -42.33 8.69 -9.54
C GLU A 55 -42.50 10.19 -9.36
N SER A 56 -42.77 10.85 -10.48
CA SER A 56 -43.09 12.27 -10.56
C SER A 56 -44.41 12.54 -9.86
N GLY A 57 -44.39 13.45 -8.89
CA GLY A 57 -45.59 14.12 -8.37
C GLY A 57 -45.99 13.68 -6.97
N GLU A 58 -45.96 14.67 -6.07
CA GLU A 58 -46.45 14.67 -4.70
C GLU A 58 -45.53 14.07 -3.62
N ILE A 59 -44.94 15.00 -2.85
CA ILE A 59 -44.15 14.75 -1.65
C ILE A 59 -45.11 14.23 -0.56
N TYR A 60 -45.25 12.91 -0.49
CA TYR A 60 -45.58 12.23 0.76
C TYR A 60 -44.29 11.67 1.35
N LYS A 61 -43.68 12.42 2.27
CA LYS A 61 -42.61 11.91 3.14
C LYS A 61 -43.23 10.89 4.10
N ARG A 62 -43.42 9.66 3.63
CA ARG A 62 -43.82 8.51 4.48
C ARG A 62 -42.56 7.88 5.06
N ILE A 63 -42.49 7.97 6.40
CA ILE A 63 -41.69 7.24 7.39
C ILE A 63 -40.71 6.20 6.81
N LEU A 64 -39.44 6.37 7.19
CA LEU A 64 -38.29 5.49 6.91
C LEU A 64 -38.69 4.01 6.82
N PRO A 65 -38.25 3.25 5.79
CA PRO A 65 -38.24 1.80 5.89
C PRO A 65 -37.47 1.40 7.17
N PRO A 66 -37.81 0.28 7.85
CA PRO A 66 -37.19 -0.15 9.10
C PRO A 66 -35.70 -0.45 8.89
N GLN A 67 -34.93 0.62 9.02
CA GLN A 67 -33.63 0.82 9.62
C GLN A 67 -32.66 -0.36 9.47
N LEU A 68 -31.76 -0.25 8.49
CA LEU A 68 -30.46 -0.93 8.55
C LEU A 68 -29.66 -0.32 9.72
N THR A 69 -29.99 -0.76 10.93
CA THR A 69 -29.30 -0.32 12.15
C THR A 69 -28.00 -1.10 12.31
N PRO A 70 -27.03 -0.56 13.08
CA PRO A 70 -25.89 -1.31 13.60
C PRO A 70 -26.27 -2.69 14.13
N GLN A 71 -27.37 -2.80 14.88
CA GLN A 71 -27.85 -4.04 15.48
C GLN A 71 -28.33 -5.05 14.43
N ASN A 72 -29.08 -4.60 13.43
CA ASN A 72 -29.55 -5.47 12.35
C ASN A 72 -28.38 -5.94 11.49
N LEU A 73 -27.44 -5.05 11.16
CA LEU A 73 -26.23 -5.42 10.43
C LEU A 73 -25.41 -6.46 11.20
N ALA A 74 -25.17 -6.23 12.50
CA ALA A 74 -24.49 -7.18 13.38
C ALA A 74 -25.21 -8.53 13.43
N ARG A 75 -26.55 -8.54 13.50
CA ARG A 75 -27.35 -9.77 13.49
C ARG A 75 -27.18 -10.54 12.17
N PHE A 76 -27.19 -9.86 11.03
CA PHE A 76 -27.00 -10.51 9.73
C PHE A 76 -25.57 -11.04 9.54
N ILE A 77 -24.55 -10.29 9.94
CA ILE A 77 -23.16 -10.75 9.84
C ILE A 77 -22.92 -11.93 10.80
N GLY A 78 -23.43 -11.82 12.04
CA GLY A 78 -23.31 -12.85 13.06
C GLY A 78 -24.03 -14.15 12.69
N ALA A 79 -25.26 -14.07 12.17
CA ALA A 79 -26.01 -15.24 11.73
C ALA A 79 -25.40 -15.90 10.49
N ALA A 80 -24.73 -15.13 9.62
CA ALA A 80 -23.92 -15.66 8.52
C ALA A 80 -22.57 -16.25 9.00
N ASN A 81 -22.29 -16.25 10.30
CA ASN A 81 -21.04 -16.72 10.91
C ASN A 81 -19.80 -16.06 10.29
N CYS A 82 -19.91 -14.77 9.97
CA CYS A 82 -18.89 -13.99 9.28
C CYS A 82 -18.25 -12.95 10.22
N CYS A 83 -17.06 -12.48 9.83
CA CYS A 83 -16.44 -11.29 10.42
C CYS A 83 -16.50 -10.14 9.41
N TRP A 84 -16.46 -8.91 9.91
CA TRP A 84 -16.46 -7.72 9.08
C TRP A 84 -15.07 -7.12 9.01
N VAL A 85 -14.48 -7.08 7.82
CA VAL A 85 -13.18 -6.46 7.58
C VAL A 85 -13.38 -5.05 7.04
N LEU A 86 -12.83 -4.06 7.73
CA LEU A 86 -12.81 -2.66 7.33
C LEU A 86 -11.40 -2.31 6.81
N GLU A 87 -11.23 -2.26 5.50
CA GLU A 87 -9.96 -1.84 4.89
C GLU A 87 -9.78 -0.32 4.93
N ASP A 88 -8.53 0.15 4.86
CA ASP A 88 -8.21 1.58 4.77
C ASP A 88 -8.81 2.45 5.90
N PHE A 89 -8.86 1.95 7.13
CA PHE A 89 -9.53 2.61 8.26
C PHE A 89 -9.09 4.07 8.49
N HIS A 90 -7.80 4.39 8.27
CA HIS A 90 -7.27 5.76 8.37
C HIS A 90 -7.88 6.77 7.38
N LYS A 91 -8.63 6.33 6.36
CA LYS A 91 -9.29 7.20 5.38
C LYS A 91 -10.69 7.67 5.80
N ILE A 92 -11.22 7.13 6.89
CA ILE A 92 -12.52 7.55 7.45
C ILE A 92 -12.36 8.92 8.10
N ASP A 93 -13.26 9.84 7.76
CA ASP A 93 -13.26 11.20 8.28
C ASP A 93 -13.45 11.23 9.80
N ASP A 94 -12.74 12.14 10.49
CA ASP A 94 -12.78 12.25 11.95
C ASP A 94 -14.20 12.48 12.51
N ALA A 95 -15.07 13.13 11.73
CA ALA A 95 -16.47 13.37 12.09
C ALA A 95 -17.32 12.09 12.19
N GLU A 96 -16.96 11.03 11.46
CA GLU A 96 -17.69 9.76 11.44
C GLU A 96 -17.14 8.74 12.46
N LYS A 97 -15.93 8.96 12.98
CA LYS A 97 -15.29 8.07 13.97
C LYS A 97 -16.13 7.85 15.25
N PRO A 98 -16.83 8.84 15.82
CA PRO A 98 -17.72 8.60 16.96
C PRO A 98 -18.85 7.62 16.66
N ARG A 99 -19.44 7.70 15.46
CA ARG A 99 -20.51 6.77 15.03
C ARG A 99 -19.96 5.35 14.85
N LEU A 100 -18.76 5.24 14.31
CA LEU A 100 -18.05 3.97 14.15
C LEU A 100 -17.71 3.32 15.49
N SER A 101 -17.31 4.10 16.49
CA SER A 101 -17.09 3.59 17.86
C SER A 101 -18.38 3.01 18.45
N GLN A 102 -19.53 3.70 18.27
CA GLN A 102 -20.83 3.18 18.71
C GLN A 102 -21.25 1.90 17.96
N LEU A 103 -20.97 1.82 16.65
CA LEU A 103 -21.17 0.60 15.86
C LEU A 103 -20.33 -0.57 16.42
N MET A 104 -19.06 -0.33 16.69
CA MET A 104 -18.16 -1.34 17.27
C MET A 104 -18.67 -1.83 18.63
N LYS A 105 -19.22 -0.93 19.47
CA LYS A 105 -19.84 -1.30 20.74
C LYS A 105 -21.01 -2.26 20.55
N VAL A 106 -21.89 -1.98 19.60
CA VAL A 106 -23.02 -2.86 19.27
C VAL A 106 -22.54 -4.25 18.83
N PHE A 107 -21.52 -4.31 17.96
CA PHE A 107 -20.96 -5.58 17.50
C PHE A 107 -20.31 -6.38 18.64
N MET A 108 -19.62 -5.70 19.56
CA MET A 108 -19.04 -6.33 20.74
C MET A 108 -20.12 -6.87 21.68
N ASP A 109 -21.15 -6.09 22.00
CA ASP A 109 -22.24 -6.54 22.87
C ASP A 109 -22.99 -7.73 22.25
N MET A 110 -23.08 -7.80 20.92
CA MET A 110 -23.69 -8.92 20.19
C MET A 110 -22.76 -10.12 19.99
N SER A 111 -21.47 -9.99 20.26
CA SER A 111 -20.52 -11.11 20.13
C SER A 111 -20.72 -12.20 21.19
N ASP A 112 -21.43 -11.89 22.29
CA ASP A 112 -21.87 -12.87 23.29
C ASP A 112 -22.88 -13.87 22.67
N ASP A 113 -23.79 -13.38 21.83
CA ASP A 113 -24.77 -14.20 21.11
C ASP A 113 -24.19 -14.79 19.81
N PHE A 114 -23.25 -14.08 19.17
CA PHE A 114 -22.61 -14.45 17.91
C PHE A 114 -21.07 -14.49 18.07
N PRO A 115 -20.47 -15.58 18.57
CA PRO A 115 -19.03 -15.62 18.88
C PRO A 115 -18.07 -15.37 17.70
N ALA A 116 -18.55 -15.57 16.46
CA ALA A 116 -17.79 -15.28 15.24
C ALA A 116 -17.88 -13.80 14.78
N LEU A 117 -18.84 -13.04 15.32
CA LEU A 117 -19.04 -11.63 14.98
C LEU A 117 -17.87 -10.80 15.52
N LYS A 118 -16.98 -10.40 14.62
CA LYS A 118 -15.81 -9.57 14.93
C LYS A 118 -15.65 -8.52 13.85
N ILE A 119 -15.15 -7.35 14.24
CA ILE A 119 -14.71 -6.31 13.31
C ILE A 119 -13.18 -6.31 13.26
N ILE A 120 -12.62 -6.38 12.06
CA ILE A 120 -11.17 -6.30 11.82
C ILE A 120 -10.91 -5.02 11.02
N ALA A 121 -10.34 -4.00 11.65
CA ALA A 121 -9.96 -2.77 10.98
C ALA A 121 -8.50 -2.84 10.50
N LEU A 122 -8.28 -2.76 9.19
CA LEU A 122 -6.97 -2.73 8.56
C LEU A 122 -6.57 -1.30 8.20
N GLY A 123 -5.26 -1.01 8.26
CA GLY A 123 -4.75 0.32 7.95
C GLY A 123 -5.12 1.37 9.01
N ALA A 124 -5.15 0.99 10.29
CA ALA A 124 -5.44 1.87 11.43
C ALA A 124 -4.18 2.60 11.97
N VAL A 125 -3.28 3.05 11.08
CA VAL A 125 -2.05 3.77 11.45
C VAL A 125 -2.44 5.04 12.22
N ASP A 126 -1.89 5.20 13.43
CA ASP A 126 -2.19 6.29 14.39
C ASP A 126 -3.68 6.47 14.79
N THR A 127 -4.59 5.70 14.20
CA THR A 127 -6.06 5.86 14.32
C THR A 127 -6.69 4.83 15.26
N ALA A 128 -6.03 3.69 15.52
CA ALA A 128 -6.50 2.72 16.51
C ALA A 128 -6.65 3.37 17.90
N ARG A 129 -5.66 4.17 18.32
CA ARG A 129 -5.71 4.96 19.56
C ARG A 129 -6.87 5.95 19.57
N GLN A 130 -7.17 6.57 18.43
CA GLN A 130 -8.24 7.56 18.33
C GLN A 130 -9.61 6.93 18.63
N VAL A 131 -9.87 5.68 18.19
CA VAL A 131 -11.12 4.97 18.53
C VAL A 131 -11.27 4.78 20.05
N VAL A 132 -10.17 4.43 20.74
CA VAL A 132 -10.13 4.33 22.21
C VAL A 132 -10.28 5.70 22.87
N ASP A 133 -9.71 6.75 22.29
CA ASP A 133 -9.82 8.12 22.80
C ASP A 133 -11.26 8.67 22.71
N TYR A 134 -12.06 8.21 21.73
CA TYR A 134 -13.46 8.61 21.58
C TYR A 134 -14.41 7.92 22.57
N ASP A 135 -14.10 6.70 23.02
CA ASP A 135 -14.91 5.98 24.01
C ASP A 135 -14.02 5.12 24.93
N GLY A 136 -13.91 5.54 26.20
CA GLY A 136 -13.09 4.86 27.20
C GLY A 136 -13.53 3.42 27.49
N GLU A 137 -14.79 3.04 27.20
CA GLU A 137 -15.27 1.67 27.34
C GLU A 137 -14.62 0.72 26.31
N MET A 138 -14.14 1.25 25.18
CA MET A 138 -13.51 0.47 24.13
C MET A 138 -12.09 0.01 24.48
N LYS A 139 -11.48 0.61 25.51
CA LYS A 139 -10.09 0.33 25.91
C LYS A 139 -9.80 -1.15 26.19
N ASN A 140 -10.76 -1.86 26.79
CA ASN A 140 -10.62 -3.29 27.10
C ASN A 140 -11.34 -4.20 26.09
N ARG A 141 -11.91 -3.62 25.02
CA ARG A 141 -12.71 -4.31 24.01
C ARG A 141 -12.02 -4.36 22.64
N ILE A 142 -10.94 -3.61 22.46
CA ILE A 142 -10.13 -3.56 21.24
C ILE A 142 -8.78 -4.24 21.48
N ALA A 143 -8.35 -5.07 20.54
CA ALA A 143 -6.99 -5.57 20.46
C ALA A 143 -6.23 -4.85 19.35
N GLU A 144 -5.17 -4.12 19.69
CA GLU A 144 -4.28 -3.51 18.73
C GLU A 144 -3.19 -4.52 18.33
N ILE A 145 -3.18 -4.93 17.06
CA ILE A 145 -2.15 -5.82 16.51
C ILE A 145 -1.28 -5.00 15.57
N ARG A 146 -0.05 -4.74 15.99
CA ARG A 146 0.96 -4.13 15.14
C ARG A 146 1.57 -5.20 14.23
N VAL A 147 1.62 -4.90 12.94
CA VAL A 147 2.31 -5.72 11.94
C VAL A 147 3.58 -4.98 11.54
N ASP A 148 4.72 -5.47 12.01
CA ASP A 148 6.04 -4.93 11.67
C ASP A 148 6.48 -5.36 10.26
N LEU A 149 7.53 -4.72 9.73
CA LEU A 149 8.16 -5.21 8.51
C LEU A 149 8.82 -6.57 8.77
N MET A 150 8.94 -7.37 7.71
CA MET A 150 9.49 -8.71 7.83
C MET A 150 10.98 -8.68 8.15
N GLU A 151 11.39 -9.63 8.98
CA GLU A 151 12.79 -9.85 9.30
C GLU A 151 13.57 -10.37 8.08
N PRO A 152 14.89 -10.13 7.99
CA PRO A 152 15.72 -10.64 6.90
C PRO A 152 15.65 -12.16 6.71
N SER A 153 15.33 -12.93 7.75
CA SER A 153 15.12 -14.39 7.66
C SER A 153 13.81 -14.75 6.97
N GLU A 154 12.74 -14.00 7.21
CA GLU A 154 11.42 -14.23 6.61
C GLU A 154 11.45 -13.89 5.12
N ILE A 155 12.09 -12.78 4.74
CA ILE A 155 12.32 -12.44 3.33
C ILE A 155 13.13 -13.53 2.62
N ARG A 156 14.16 -14.10 3.27
CA ARG A 156 14.90 -15.25 2.70
C ARG A 156 14.03 -16.47 2.53
N GLU A 157 13.05 -16.69 3.40
CA GLU A 157 12.11 -17.81 3.29
C GLU A 157 11.19 -17.64 2.07
N ILE A 158 10.69 -16.42 1.81
CA ILE A 158 9.94 -16.10 0.58
C ILE A 158 10.76 -16.49 -0.65
N ILE A 159 12.03 -16.05 -0.71
CA ILE A 159 12.92 -16.36 -1.84
C ILE A 159 13.09 -17.88 -1.99
N ARG A 160 13.36 -18.60 -0.90
CA ARG A 160 13.54 -20.07 -0.92
C ARG A 160 12.29 -20.82 -1.39
N LYS A 161 11.11 -20.39 -0.95
CA LYS A 161 9.83 -20.96 -1.40
C LYS A 161 9.65 -20.73 -2.91
N GLY A 162 9.99 -19.54 -3.41
CA GLY A 162 10.01 -19.24 -4.85
C GLY A 162 11.01 -20.07 -5.65
N GLU A 163 12.25 -20.19 -5.17
CA GLU A 163 13.31 -21.05 -5.75
C GLU A 163 12.79 -22.49 -5.94
N SER A 164 12.18 -23.05 -4.90
CA SER A 164 11.63 -24.41 -4.93
C SER A 164 10.43 -24.55 -5.87
N ALA A 165 9.53 -23.56 -5.93
CA ALA A 165 8.33 -23.62 -6.77
C ALA A 165 8.65 -23.54 -8.27
N LEU A 166 9.67 -22.78 -8.65
CA LEU A 166 10.09 -22.60 -10.04
C LEU A 166 11.24 -23.52 -10.46
N ASN A 167 11.83 -24.27 -9.53
CA ASN A 167 13.03 -25.07 -9.74
C ASN A 167 14.21 -24.21 -10.26
N ILE A 168 14.44 -23.08 -9.59
CA ILE A 168 15.52 -22.14 -9.88
C ILE A 168 16.38 -21.90 -8.65
N THR A 169 17.59 -21.38 -8.84
CA THR A 169 18.48 -21.03 -7.72
C THR A 169 19.11 -19.66 -7.92
N PHE A 170 18.96 -18.79 -6.94
CA PHE A 170 19.70 -17.54 -6.80
C PHE A 170 21.00 -17.78 -6.03
N SER A 171 22.07 -17.11 -6.46
CA SER A 171 23.31 -17.07 -5.68
C SER A 171 23.09 -16.37 -4.32
N THR A 172 23.92 -16.68 -3.33
CA THR A 172 23.83 -16.07 -1.99
C THR A 172 23.90 -14.54 -2.06
N GLY A 173 24.79 -13.99 -2.90
CA GLY A 173 24.93 -12.54 -3.07
C GLY A 173 23.69 -11.87 -3.69
N VAL A 174 22.99 -12.56 -4.59
CA VAL A 174 21.71 -12.07 -5.14
C VAL A 174 20.64 -12.09 -4.06
N LYS A 175 20.55 -13.17 -3.26
CA LYS A 175 19.60 -13.27 -2.15
C LYS A 175 19.80 -12.18 -1.11
N ASP A 176 21.05 -11.94 -0.70
CA ASP A 176 21.37 -10.89 0.28
C ASP A 176 21.06 -9.49 -0.28
N SER A 177 21.29 -9.27 -1.58
CA SER A 177 20.88 -8.02 -2.25
C SER A 177 19.36 -7.84 -2.24
N ILE A 178 18.58 -8.86 -2.61
CA ILE A 178 17.11 -8.80 -2.59
C ILE A 178 16.62 -8.49 -1.18
N VAL A 179 17.15 -9.19 -0.17
CA VAL A 179 16.79 -8.95 1.25
C VAL A 179 17.07 -7.51 1.66
N SER A 180 18.23 -6.97 1.28
CA SER A 180 18.62 -5.59 1.56
C SER A 180 17.68 -4.58 0.89
N TYR A 181 17.47 -4.69 -0.43
CA TYR A 181 16.61 -3.77 -1.17
C TYR A 181 15.14 -3.87 -0.79
N SER A 182 14.66 -5.05 -0.40
CA SER A 182 13.27 -5.22 0.03
C SER A 182 12.96 -4.41 1.28
N SER A 183 13.96 -4.10 2.11
CA SER A 183 13.79 -3.36 3.37
C SER A 183 12.63 -3.90 4.22
N GLY A 184 12.46 -5.23 4.27
CA GLY A 184 11.41 -5.91 5.02
C GLY A 184 10.02 -5.94 4.35
N LEU A 185 9.86 -5.39 3.14
CA LEU A 185 8.62 -5.45 2.37
C LEU A 185 8.55 -6.72 1.52
N ALA A 186 7.60 -7.61 1.84
CA ALA A 186 7.35 -8.82 1.05
C ALA A 186 6.99 -8.52 -0.41
N SER A 187 6.18 -7.48 -0.64
CA SER A 187 5.76 -7.07 -1.99
C SER A 187 6.96 -6.68 -2.87
N VAL A 188 7.93 -5.96 -2.31
CA VAL A 188 9.16 -5.61 -3.03
C VAL A 188 10.02 -6.84 -3.28
N CYS A 189 10.15 -7.76 -2.31
CA CYS A 189 10.86 -9.02 -2.52
C CYS A 189 10.26 -9.79 -3.70
N HIS A 190 8.92 -9.95 -3.72
CA HIS A 190 8.23 -10.62 -4.82
C HIS A 190 8.48 -9.93 -6.16
N HIS A 191 8.39 -8.60 -6.20
CA HIS A 191 8.62 -7.82 -7.42
C HIS A 191 10.05 -7.97 -7.94
N LEU A 192 11.06 -7.87 -7.08
CA LEU A 192 12.46 -8.06 -7.47
C LEU A 192 12.71 -9.49 -7.96
N CYS A 193 12.15 -10.50 -7.30
CA CYS A 193 12.24 -11.90 -7.73
C CYS A 193 11.55 -12.13 -9.08
N LEU A 194 10.40 -11.51 -9.31
CA LEU A 194 9.69 -11.56 -10.60
C LEU A 194 10.56 -10.95 -11.70
N ASN A 195 11.07 -9.73 -11.49
CA ASN A 195 11.89 -9.03 -12.48
C ASN A 195 13.20 -9.78 -12.78
N LEU A 196 13.76 -10.49 -11.79
CA LEU A 196 14.89 -11.40 -11.98
C LEU A 196 14.53 -12.60 -12.86
N CYS A 197 13.35 -13.19 -12.65
CA CYS A 197 12.85 -14.28 -13.50
C CYS A 197 12.64 -13.79 -14.93
N ASP A 198 12.02 -12.62 -15.10
CA ASP A 198 11.77 -12.02 -16.41
C ASP A 198 13.06 -11.70 -17.16
N ALA A 199 14.04 -11.07 -16.48
CA ALA A 199 15.36 -10.80 -17.05
C ALA A 199 16.11 -12.09 -17.44
N ALA A 200 15.88 -13.18 -16.71
CA ALA A 200 16.43 -14.49 -17.01
C ALA A 200 15.58 -15.33 -17.99
N GLY A 201 14.44 -14.82 -18.46
CA GLY A 201 13.52 -15.52 -19.37
C GLY A 201 12.77 -16.70 -18.74
N ILE A 202 12.61 -16.73 -17.42
CA ILE A 202 11.91 -17.77 -16.67
C ILE A 202 10.43 -17.43 -16.53
N THR A 203 9.59 -18.04 -17.36
CA THR A 203 8.12 -17.79 -17.38
C THR A 203 7.30 -18.94 -16.78
N GLN A 204 7.93 -20.08 -16.50
CA GLN A 204 7.28 -21.27 -15.95
C GLN A 204 8.29 -22.10 -15.14
N THR A 205 7.78 -23.02 -14.31
CA THR A 205 8.62 -23.97 -13.56
C THR A 205 9.52 -24.77 -14.50
N SER A 206 10.80 -24.83 -14.18
CA SER A 206 11.77 -25.59 -14.96
C SER A 206 11.75 -27.08 -14.61
N ALA A 207 11.92 -27.95 -15.60
CA ALA A 207 12.08 -29.39 -15.38
C ALA A 207 13.40 -29.74 -14.65
N THR A 208 14.43 -28.91 -14.82
CA THR A 208 15.75 -29.08 -14.19
C THR A 208 16.16 -27.81 -13.44
N PRO A 209 16.90 -27.89 -12.32
CA PRO A 209 17.34 -26.71 -11.59
C PRO A 209 18.09 -25.71 -12.47
N VAL A 210 17.60 -24.46 -12.54
CA VAL A 210 18.23 -23.39 -13.34
C VAL A 210 18.88 -22.34 -12.43
N PRO A 211 20.19 -22.10 -12.52
CA PRO A 211 20.82 -21.00 -11.82
C PRO A 211 20.49 -19.66 -12.49
N ILE A 212 20.01 -18.69 -11.71
CA ILE A 212 19.75 -17.34 -12.20
C ILE A 212 21.08 -16.56 -12.26
N PRO A 213 21.41 -15.96 -13.43
CA PRO A 213 22.61 -15.16 -13.58
C PRO A 213 22.65 -13.96 -12.62
N ALA A 214 23.81 -13.67 -12.03
CA ALA A 214 23.93 -12.58 -11.05
C ALA A 214 23.81 -11.17 -11.67
N ASP A 215 24.15 -11.04 -12.95
CA ASP A 215 24.00 -9.82 -13.75
C ASP A 215 22.53 -9.44 -14.00
N ALA A 216 21.60 -10.40 -13.98
CA ALA A 216 20.16 -10.16 -14.07
C ALA A 216 19.64 -9.25 -12.94
N LEU A 217 20.33 -9.18 -11.80
CA LEU A 217 19.95 -8.32 -10.67
C LEU A 217 19.93 -6.83 -11.07
N LYS A 218 20.88 -6.39 -11.89
CA LYS A 218 20.95 -4.99 -12.31
C LYS A 218 19.77 -4.62 -13.19
N GLU A 219 19.40 -5.52 -14.11
CA GLU A 219 18.24 -5.33 -14.97
C GLU A 219 16.94 -5.37 -14.17
N ALA A 220 16.83 -6.28 -13.20
CA ALA A 220 15.66 -6.39 -12.34
C ALA A 220 15.42 -5.12 -11.49
N LEU A 221 16.48 -4.56 -10.92
CA LEU A 221 16.43 -3.29 -10.17
C LEU A 221 16.06 -2.11 -11.06
N LYS A 222 16.57 -2.07 -12.29
CA LYS A 222 16.21 -1.05 -13.28
C LYS A 222 14.73 -1.15 -13.65
N LEU A 223 14.23 -2.36 -13.90
CA LEU A 223 12.82 -2.61 -14.17
C LEU A 223 11.95 -2.17 -12.98
N TYR A 224 12.37 -2.45 -11.74
CA TYR A 224 11.65 -2.01 -10.56
C TYR A 224 11.47 -0.48 -10.50
N VAL A 225 12.52 0.30 -10.80
CA VAL A 225 12.43 1.77 -10.86
C VAL A 225 11.57 2.24 -12.03
N GLN A 226 11.64 1.56 -13.18
CA GLN A 226 10.83 1.87 -14.36
C GLN A 226 9.34 1.58 -14.16
N GLU A 227 9.01 0.54 -13.41
CA GLU A 227 7.64 0.11 -13.10
C GLU A 227 7.07 0.79 -11.85
N ALA A 228 7.91 1.48 -11.09
CA ALA A 228 7.45 2.28 -9.96
C ALA A 228 6.35 3.26 -10.39
N SER A 229 5.37 3.46 -9.50
CA SER A 229 4.24 4.36 -9.76
C SER A 229 4.69 5.77 -10.11
N ASP A 230 3.93 6.43 -10.99
CA ASP A 230 4.21 7.81 -11.39
C ASP A 230 4.16 8.78 -10.20
N SER A 231 3.40 8.46 -9.16
CA SER A 231 3.38 9.23 -7.91
C SER A 231 4.72 9.18 -7.17
N ILE A 232 5.35 8.00 -7.05
CA ILE A 232 6.69 7.86 -6.45
C ILE A 232 7.73 8.62 -7.28
N LYS A 233 7.72 8.43 -8.61
CA LYS A 233 8.64 9.13 -9.51
C LYS A 233 8.48 10.65 -9.40
N SER A 234 7.25 11.14 -9.47
CA SER A 234 6.94 12.57 -9.35
C SER A 234 7.39 13.14 -7.99
N ALA A 235 7.21 12.40 -6.90
CA ALA A 235 7.68 12.84 -5.57
C ALA A 235 9.20 13.01 -5.53
N PHE A 236 9.96 12.06 -6.09
CA PHE A 236 11.41 12.17 -6.21
C PHE A 236 11.84 13.28 -7.18
N ASP A 237 11.15 13.45 -8.30
CA ASP A 237 11.44 14.52 -9.27
C ASP A 237 11.27 15.89 -8.63
N LYS A 238 10.18 16.11 -7.88
CA LYS A 238 9.95 17.35 -7.10
C LYS A 238 11.07 17.59 -6.09
N ALA A 239 11.45 16.56 -5.34
CA ALA A 239 12.48 16.67 -4.31
C ALA A 239 13.87 16.95 -4.87
N LEU A 240 14.21 16.33 -6.01
CA LEU A 240 15.54 16.37 -6.63
C LEU A 240 15.68 17.48 -7.68
N LYS A 241 14.61 18.24 -7.96
CA LYS A 241 14.64 19.37 -8.88
C LYS A 241 15.58 20.47 -8.36
N GLU A 242 16.71 20.66 -9.04
CA GLU A 242 17.62 21.76 -8.75
C GLU A 242 17.07 23.07 -9.32
N GLU A 243 16.46 23.91 -8.48
CA GLU A 243 16.04 25.27 -8.86
C GLU A 243 17.23 26.24 -8.93
N ARG A 244 18.31 25.97 -8.18
CA ARG A 244 19.54 26.77 -8.11
C ARG A 244 20.75 25.87 -7.93
N LYS A 245 21.85 26.18 -8.63
CA LYS A 245 23.16 25.53 -8.40
C LYS A 245 23.67 25.86 -7.01
N ASN A 246 23.42 24.96 -6.06
CA ASN A 246 23.95 25.04 -4.71
C ASN A 246 25.30 24.32 -4.62
N LYS A 247 26.12 24.67 -3.61
CA LYS A 247 27.38 23.96 -3.32
C LYS A 247 27.16 22.48 -2.97
N PHE A 248 26.00 22.14 -2.44
CA PHE A 248 25.61 20.79 -2.05
C PHE A 248 24.28 20.41 -2.69
N ASP A 249 24.19 19.17 -3.16
CA ASP A 249 22.93 18.54 -3.56
C ASP A 249 22.18 18.06 -2.29
N ASN A 250 21.58 19.02 -1.59
CA ASN A 250 21.07 18.82 -0.23
C ASN A 250 20.00 17.72 -0.18
N ALA A 251 19.01 17.75 -1.08
CA ALA A 251 17.93 16.79 -1.11
C ALA A 251 18.46 15.37 -1.33
N ARG A 252 19.32 15.17 -2.33
CA ARG A 252 19.93 13.86 -2.61
C ARG A 252 20.77 13.34 -1.45
N ILE A 253 21.58 14.20 -0.84
CA ILE A 253 22.45 13.81 0.29
C ILE A 253 21.60 13.34 1.48
N ILE A 254 20.53 14.07 1.80
CA ILE A 254 19.65 13.74 2.93
C ILE A 254 18.89 12.44 2.67
N LEU A 255 18.24 12.32 1.51
CA LEU A 255 17.48 11.12 1.13
C LEU A 255 18.39 9.87 1.10
N LYS A 256 19.59 10.00 0.53
CA LYS A 256 20.57 8.91 0.53
C LYS A 256 21.05 8.52 1.94
N ALA A 257 21.20 9.49 2.83
CA ALA A 257 21.55 9.19 4.22
C ALA A 257 20.42 8.43 4.94
N LEU A 258 19.15 8.80 4.69
CA LEU A 258 17.98 8.13 5.25
C LEU A 258 17.76 6.72 4.71
N CYS A 259 18.24 6.39 3.50
CA CYS A 259 18.19 5.02 2.97
C CYS A 259 18.91 4.00 3.87
N LYS A 260 19.90 4.45 4.64
CA LYS A 260 20.70 3.60 5.55
C LYS A 260 20.11 3.47 6.95
N VAL A 261 18.97 4.12 7.19
CA VAL A 261 18.34 4.20 8.52
C VAL A 261 17.23 3.16 8.60
N GLY A 262 17.04 2.58 9.80
CA GLY A 262 15.91 1.71 10.11
C GLY A 262 14.57 2.45 10.06
N GLU A 263 13.48 1.73 10.32
CA GLU A 263 12.11 2.29 10.28
C GLU A 263 11.86 3.41 11.28
N ASP A 264 12.44 3.29 12.48
CA ASP A 264 12.31 4.26 13.57
C ASP A 264 12.92 5.64 13.25
N GLY A 265 13.66 5.71 12.15
CA GLY A 265 14.30 6.94 11.70
C GLY A 265 15.55 7.30 12.49
N LEU A 266 16.00 8.54 12.28
CA LEU A 266 17.22 9.05 12.89
C LEU A 266 17.04 10.49 13.36
N ALA A 267 17.52 10.78 14.56
CA ALA A 267 17.55 12.14 15.08
C ALA A 267 18.44 13.03 14.20
N ARG A 268 18.09 14.32 14.10
CA ARG A 268 18.79 15.31 13.26
C ARG A 268 20.31 15.34 13.49
N ALA A 269 20.74 15.30 14.76
CA ALA A 269 22.17 15.35 15.11
C ALA A 269 22.94 14.13 14.58
N SER A 270 22.38 12.93 14.75
CA SER A 270 22.97 11.68 14.26
C SER A 270 22.93 11.61 12.73
N LEU A 271 21.88 12.13 12.10
CA LEU A 271 21.78 12.25 10.64
C LEU A 271 22.86 13.20 10.09
N LEU A 272 23.06 14.36 10.72
CA LEU A 272 24.13 15.29 10.36
C LEU A 272 25.51 14.62 10.49
N GLN A 273 25.75 13.88 11.57
CA GLN A 273 26.99 13.16 11.78
C GLN A 273 27.21 12.12 10.68
N SER A 274 26.17 11.36 10.31
CA SER A 274 26.21 10.39 9.20
C SER A 274 26.56 11.06 7.88
N ILE A 275 25.90 12.18 7.55
CA ILE A 275 26.17 12.96 6.34
C ILE A 275 27.60 13.50 6.34
N ARG A 276 28.09 14.00 7.47
CA ARG A 276 29.44 14.58 7.58
C ARG A 276 30.57 13.56 7.44
N LYS A 277 30.30 12.25 7.59
CA LYS A 277 31.28 11.20 7.26
C LYS A 277 31.63 11.21 5.76
N THR A 278 30.69 11.53 4.89
CA THR A 278 30.91 11.62 3.44
C THR A 278 31.04 13.06 2.94
N HIS A 279 30.45 14.02 3.64
CA HIS A 279 30.47 15.45 3.32
C HIS A 279 30.89 16.28 4.56
N PRO A 280 32.19 16.34 4.92
CA PRO A 280 32.65 16.93 6.18
C PRO A 280 32.17 18.35 6.47
N ASN A 281 32.04 19.17 5.42
CA ASN A 281 31.66 20.59 5.52
C ASN A 281 30.14 20.83 5.34
N TYR A 282 29.30 19.81 5.47
CA TYR A 282 27.85 19.95 5.31
C TYR A 282 27.25 20.84 6.42
N PRO A 283 26.56 21.96 6.09
CA PRO A 283 26.02 22.89 7.08
C PRO A 283 24.81 22.32 7.84
N ASN A 284 24.73 22.58 9.14
CA ASN A 284 23.54 22.22 9.93
C ASN A 284 22.28 22.99 9.49
N SER A 285 22.43 24.26 9.13
CA SER A 285 21.34 25.10 8.63
C SER A 285 20.73 24.56 7.33
N ASN A 286 21.56 24.01 6.44
CA ASN A 286 21.09 23.34 5.23
C ASN A 286 20.28 22.09 5.58
N LEU A 287 20.79 21.25 6.50
CA LEU A 287 20.07 20.06 6.94
C LEU A 287 18.68 20.43 7.46
N GLU A 288 18.61 21.38 8.39
CA GLU A 288 17.37 21.84 9.02
C GLU A 288 16.36 22.37 8.00
N TYR A 289 16.82 23.23 7.08
CA TYR A 289 15.97 23.79 6.02
C TYR A 289 15.41 22.72 5.08
N PHE A 290 16.25 21.79 4.62
CA PHE A 290 15.81 20.76 3.68
C PHE A 290 15.03 19.62 4.36
N LEU A 291 15.25 19.34 5.64
CA LEU A 291 14.38 18.42 6.40
C LEU A 291 12.96 18.98 6.54
N HIS A 292 12.79 20.29 6.69
CA HIS A 292 11.45 20.87 6.65
C HIS A 292 10.85 20.79 5.25
N LYS A 293 11.62 21.17 4.21
CA LYS A 293 11.13 21.17 2.82
C LYS A 293 10.67 19.80 2.34
N LEU A 294 11.45 18.75 2.57
CA LEU A 294 11.16 17.39 2.08
C LEU A 294 9.91 16.76 2.72
N GLN A 295 9.31 17.40 3.73
CA GLN A 295 8.00 17.02 4.30
C GLN A 295 6.82 17.66 3.57
N LEU A 296 7.06 18.69 2.75
CA LEU A 296 6.01 19.42 2.04
C LEU A 296 5.66 18.75 0.70
N ASP A 297 4.40 18.84 0.30
CA ASP A 297 3.89 18.27 -0.96
C ASP A 297 4.58 18.83 -2.22
N ASP A 298 5.01 20.10 -2.16
CA ASP A 298 5.77 20.75 -3.22
C ASP A 298 7.13 20.09 -3.47
N TYR A 299 7.68 19.41 -2.46
CA TYR A 299 8.93 18.64 -2.52
C TYR A 299 8.66 17.13 -2.41
N GLY A 300 7.43 16.70 -2.71
CA GLY A 300 7.04 15.30 -2.78
C GLY A 300 6.73 14.63 -1.44
N ALA A 301 6.78 15.34 -0.30
CA ALA A 301 6.47 14.81 1.03
C ALA A 301 7.14 13.46 1.33
N LEU A 302 8.41 13.32 0.92
CA LEU A 302 9.15 12.04 0.95
C LEU A 302 9.56 11.60 2.36
N ILE A 303 9.64 12.54 3.31
CA ILE A 303 10.07 12.26 4.68
C ILE A 303 9.00 12.69 5.67
N ARG A 304 9.03 12.09 6.86
CA ARG A 304 8.18 12.45 8.00
C ARG A 304 9.05 12.67 9.24
N PHE A 305 8.56 13.55 10.11
CA PHE A 305 9.10 13.74 11.46
C PHE A 305 8.18 13.07 12.48
N SER A 306 8.72 12.24 13.36
CA SER A 306 7.98 11.68 14.49
C SER A 306 8.25 12.51 15.75
N PRO A 307 7.25 13.25 16.28
CA PRO A 307 7.43 14.05 17.50
C PRO A 307 7.75 13.20 18.73
N MET A 308 7.24 11.96 18.78
CA MET A 308 7.44 11.07 19.92
C MET A 308 8.87 10.55 20.03
N SER A 309 9.51 10.22 18.90
CA SER A 309 10.89 9.72 18.86
C SER A 309 11.92 10.79 18.50
N ASN A 310 11.47 12.00 18.12
CA ASN A 310 12.31 13.09 17.63
C ASN A 310 13.23 12.67 16.47
N CYS A 311 12.71 11.80 15.59
CA CYS A 311 13.43 11.17 14.49
C CYS A 311 12.80 11.50 13.14
N TYR A 312 13.63 11.51 12.11
CA TYR A 312 13.23 11.63 10.71
C TYR A 312 13.37 10.28 10.00
N SER A 313 12.36 9.90 9.23
CA SER A 313 12.37 8.71 8.37
C SER A 313 11.66 9.01 7.05
N TYR A 314 11.75 8.09 6.09
CA TYR A 314 10.91 8.14 4.90
C TYR A 314 9.43 8.09 5.30
N ALA A 315 8.60 8.88 4.63
CA ALA A 315 7.16 8.93 4.89
C ALA A 315 6.48 7.60 4.55
N ASP A 316 6.98 6.91 3.53
CA ASP A 316 6.50 5.60 3.06
C ASP A 316 7.70 4.65 2.89
N PRO A 317 7.63 3.39 3.38
CA PRO A 317 8.62 2.36 3.11
C PRO A 317 8.97 2.18 1.61
N PHE A 318 8.01 2.35 0.70
CA PHE A 318 8.25 2.27 -0.75
C PHE A 318 9.14 3.41 -1.26
N TYR A 319 9.07 4.61 -0.66
CA TYR A 319 10.01 5.70 -0.99
C TYR A 319 11.44 5.35 -0.58
N LYS A 320 11.62 4.69 0.57
CA LYS A 320 12.94 4.22 1.00
C LYS A 320 13.52 3.24 -0.01
N VAL A 321 12.76 2.21 -0.39
CA VAL A 321 13.19 1.22 -1.37
C VAL A 321 13.54 1.86 -2.71
N PHE A 322 12.65 2.72 -3.24
CA PHE A 322 12.91 3.44 -4.47
C PHE A 322 14.19 4.29 -4.38
N GLY A 323 14.39 5.00 -3.27
CA GLY A 323 15.61 5.77 -2.99
C GLY A 323 16.87 4.90 -2.93
N MET A 324 16.80 3.72 -2.30
CA MET A 324 17.92 2.77 -2.24
C MET A 324 18.37 2.38 -3.64
N VAL A 325 17.43 1.99 -4.52
CA VAL A 325 17.75 1.60 -5.90
C VAL A 325 18.25 2.80 -6.71
N LEU A 326 17.55 3.94 -6.65
CA LEU A 326 17.89 5.17 -7.39
C LEU A 326 19.28 5.73 -7.05
N PHE A 327 19.71 5.62 -5.78
CA PHE A 327 20.97 6.20 -5.33
C PHE A 327 22.17 5.24 -5.40
N GLU A 328 21.93 3.93 -5.52
CA GLU A 328 22.97 2.93 -5.73
C GLU A 328 23.43 2.79 -7.19
N GLU A 329 22.63 3.21 -8.17
CA GLU A 329 23.09 3.36 -9.58
C GLU A 329 24.36 4.22 -9.73
N LYS A 330 24.74 5.03 -8.71
CA LYS A 330 25.90 5.93 -8.74
C LYS A 330 27.11 5.51 -7.92
N MET A 331 27.19 4.29 -7.35
CA MET A 331 28.35 3.86 -6.54
C MET A 331 28.87 2.45 -6.90
N GLY A 332 29.34 2.26 -8.13
CA GLY A 332 30.23 1.16 -8.52
C GLY A 332 31.42 1.69 -9.33
N HIS A 333 32.61 1.73 -8.73
CA HIS A 333 33.83 2.27 -9.36
C HIS A 333 34.52 1.25 -10.30
N ARG A 334 35.11 1.78 -11.38
CA ARG A 334 36.21 1.22 -12.21
C ARG A 334 35.86 0.02 -13.11
N GLN A 335 35.22 0.27 -14.26
CA GLN A 335 35.62 -0.33 -15.54
C GLN A 335 34.90 0.16 -16.81
N SER A 336 34.00 1.16 -16.75
CA SER A 336 33.32 1.59 -17.99
C SER A 336 32.94 3.06 -17.99
N GLU A 337 33.91 3.93 -18.21
CA GLU A 337 33.67 5.37 -18.44
C GLU A 337 32.93 5.63 -19.76
N THR A 338 33.06 4.73 -20.74
CA THR A 338 32.49 4.94 -22.08
C THR A 338 30.97 4.69 -22.15
N LEU A 339 30.44 3.72 -21.40
CA LEU A 339 29.01 3.35 -21.43
C LEU A 339 28.10 4.28 -20.60
N SER A 340 28.66 5.00 -19.62
CA SER A 340 27.87 5.91 -18.76
C SER A 340 27.28 7.08 -19.55
N THR A 341 28.03 7.58 -20.53
CA THR A 341 27.68 8.75 -21.34
C THR A 341 26.51 8.46 -22.29
N GLU A 342 26.39 7.23 -22.77
CA GLU A 342 25.33 6.81 -23.71
C GLU A 342 23.99 6.61 -23.00
N LEU A 343 24.00 6.00 -21.81
CA LEU A 343 22.80 5.81 -21.01
C LEU A 343 22.29 7.12 -20.41
N GLU A 344 23.19 8.04 -20.03
CA GLU A 344 22.83 9.40 -19.61
C GLU A 344 22.19 10.20 -20.75
N LYS A 345 22.67 10.02 -21.99
CA LYS A 345 22.04 10.60 -23.18
C LYS A 345 20.63 10.06 -23.40
N LEU A 346 20.45 8.75 -23.25
CA LEU A 346 19.16 8.08 -23.42
C LEU A 346 18.14 8.46 -22.35
N LEU A 347 18.56 8.54 -21.08
CA LEU A 347 17.69 8.98 -19.99
C LEU A 347 17.33 10.46 -20.12
N ARG A 348 18.27 11.34 -20.51
CA ARG A 348 17.96 12.75 -20.80
C ARG A 348 17.03 12.89 -22.00
N GLN A 349 17.26 12.16 -23.09
CA GLN A 349 16.36 12.16 -24.25
C GLN A 349 14.96 11.66 -23.87
N PHE A 350 14.85 10.64 -23.03
CA PHE A 350 13.56 10.14 -22.55
C PHE A 350 12.82 11.17 -21.68
N LEU A 351 13.54 11.81 -20.76
CA LEU A 351 13.00 12.88 -19.91
C LEU A 351 12.61 14.12 -20.72
N GLU A 352 13.36 14.48 -21.75
CA GLU A 352 13.04 15.56 -22.69
C GLU A 352 11.83 15.22 -23.57
N LEU A 353 11.69 13.97 -24.01
CA LEU A 353 10.53 13.50 -24.77
C LEU A 353 9.23 13.51 -23.95
N GLN A 354 9.31 13.18 -22.66
CA GLN A 354 8.15 13.27 -21.75
C GLN A 354 7.76 14.73 -21.46
N ALA A 355 8.74 15.62 -21.34
CA ALA A 355 8.48 17.05 -21.18
C ALA A 355 7.93 17.71 -22.47
N ALA A 356 8.32 17.21 -23.65
CA ALA A 356 7.87 17.73 -24.94
C ALA A 356 6.46 17.23 -25.34
N ASN A 357 6.05 16.03 -24.90
CA ASN A 357 4.78 15.41 -25.29
C ASN A 357 3.58 15.76 -24.39
N GLY A 358 3.57 16.95 -23.80
CA GLY A 358 2.37 17.55 -23.17
C GLY A 358 1.19 17.79 -24.13
N SER A 359 1.18 17.18 -25.33
CA SER A 359 0.05 17.16 -26.26
C SER A 359 -0.03 15.80 -26.95
N SER A 360 -1.18 15.14 -26.73
CA SER A 360 -1.64 13.82 -27.19
C SER A 360 -0.76 13.02 -28.16
N MET A 361 -0.34 11.82 -27.74
CA MET A 361 0.08 10.76 -28.67
C MET A 361 -0.92 9.58 -28.57
N LYS A 362 -1.74 9.39 -29.61
CA LYS A 362 -2.56 8.17 -29.76
C LYS A 362 -1.63 7.01 -30.09
N LEU A 363 -1.43 6.11 -29.13
CA LEU A 363 -0.80 4.81 -29.36
C LEU A 363 -1.68 3.98 -30.31
N ARG A 364 -1.17 3.71 -31.51
CA ARG A 364 -1.79 2.81 -32.48
C ARG A 364 -1.29 1.39 -32.19
N VAL A 365 -2.14 0.57 -31.59
CA VAL A 365 -1.87 -0.87 -31.42
C VAL A 365 -1.89 -1.52 -32.81
N VAL A 366 -0.76 -2.06 -33.23
CA VAL A 366 -0.66 -2.88 -34.45
C VAL A 366 -0.80 -4.34 -34.02
N THR A 367 -1.99 -4.91 -34.19
CA THR A 367 -2.20 -6.35 -34.09
C THR A 367 -1.65 -7.02 -35.35
N LYS A 368 -0.56 -7.79 -35.20
CA LYS A 368 -0.14 -8.73 -36.24
C LYS A 368 -1.04 -9.96 -36.17
N SER A 369 -1.87 -10.13 -37.20
CA SER A 369 -2.59 -11.37 -37.47
C SER A 369 -1.61 -12.51 -37.72
N ILE A 370 -1.67 -13.56 -36.89
CA ILE A 370 -0.99 -14.82 -37.17
C ILE A 370 -1.80 -15.52 -38.26
N VAL A 371 -1.23 -15.56 -39.46
CA VAL A 371 -1.70 -16.39 -40.56
C VAL A 371 -1.31 -17.83 -40.25
N SER A 372 -2.29 -18.72 -40.15
CA SER A 372 -2.07 -20.17 -40.17
C SER A 372 -1.43 -20.56 -41.49
N ARG A 373 -0.30 -21.26 -41.44
CA ARG A 373 0.19 -22.04 -42.57
C ARG A 373 0.25 -23.51 -42.15
N ASP A 374 -0.63 -24.22 -42.84
CA ASP A 374 -0.71 -25.65 -43.20
C ASP A 374 -0.67 -26.71 -42.09
#